data_AF-A0A2E6TMT7-F1
#
_entry.id   AF-A0A2E6TMT7-F1
#
_cell.length_a   1.000
_cell.length_b   1.000
_cell.length_c   1.000
_cell.angle_alpha   90.00
_cell.angle_beta   90.00
_cell.angle_gamma   90.00
#
_symmetry.space_group_name_H-M   'P 1'
#
loop_
_entity.id
_entity.type
_entity.pdbx_description
1 polymer ?
#
loop_
_entity_poly.entity_id
_entity_poly.type
_entity_poly.pdbx_seq_one_letter_code
_entity_poly.pdbx_strand_id
1 'polypeptide(L)'
;MKFDTFSLPAAFLLMLGLSYVEAKKPNVLFILVDDMGARDLSNEGSAFYESPHIDRIAHEGMKFPRGYATCQVCSPSRASILTGKYPP
;
A
#
# COMPACT_ATOMS: atom_id res chain seq x y z
N MET A 1 -15.85 47.77 28.63
CA MET A 1 -16.86 46.79 29.10
C MET A 1 -18.02 46.90 28.11
N LYS A 2 -18.34 45.90 27.28
CA LYS A 2 -18.39 44.47 27.54
C LYS A 2 -18.03 43.75 26.25
N PHE A 3 -16.96 42.95 26.27
CA PHE A 3 -16.75 41.94 25.24
C PHE A 3 -17.84 40.89 25.44
N ASP A 4 -18.52 40.51 24.36
CA ASP A 4 -19.66 39.62 24.38
C ASP A 4 -19.23 38.20 24.79
N THR A 5 -19.20 37.95 26.10
CA THR A 5 -18.77 36.69 26.74
C THR A 5 -19.72 35.52 26.45
N PHE A 6 -20.81 35.73 25.70
CA PHE A 6 -21.87 34.75 25.49
C PHE A 6 -21.72 33.90 24.21
N SER A 7 -20.79 34.24 23.30
CA SER A 7 -20.56 33.49 22.05
C SER A 7 -19.45 32.42 22.15
N LEU A 8 -18.64 32.43 23.22
CA LEU A 8 -17.55 31.46 23.41
C LEU A 8 -17.99 30.03 23.80
N PRO A 9 -19.08 29.77 24.56
CA PRO A 9 -19.35 28.41 25.04
C PRO A 9 -19.84 27.48 23.93
N ALA A 10 -20.50 28.01 22.89
CA ALA A 10 -20.99 27.21 21.77
C ALA A 10 -19.85 26.66 20.88
N ALA A 11 -18.82 27.47 20.63
CA ALA A 11 -17.64 27.03 19.88
C ALA A 11 -16.79 26.02 20.68
N PHE A 12 -16.75 26.17 22.01
CA PHE A 12 -16.04 25.25 22.90
C PHE A 12 -16.74 23.88 22.98
N LEU A 13 -18.08 23.87 22.95
CA LEU A 13 -18.87 22.64 22.95
C LEU A 13 -18.77 21.87 21.61
N LEU A 14 -18.61 22.59 20.49
CA LEU A 14 -18.43 21.97 19.17
C LEU A 14 -17.05 21.29 19.01
N MET A 15 -16.01 21.82 19.66
CA MET A 15 -14.66 21.24 19.68
C MET A 15 -14.57 19.94 20.50
N LEU A 16 -15.44 19.76 21.51
CA LEU A 16 -15.49 18.56 22.34
C LEU A 16 -16.15 17.34 21.66
N GLY A 17 -16.82 17.55 20.52
CA GLY A 17 -17.55 16.49 19.79
C GLY A 17 -16.71 15.68 18.79
N LEU A 18 -15.46 16.06 18.55
CA LEU A 18 -14.57 15.34 17.62
C LEU A 18 -14.03 14.07 18.29
N SER A 19 -14.77 12.98 18.11
CA SER A 19 -14.30 11.64 18.50
C SER A 19 -13.08 11.26 17.68
N TYR A 20 -11.97 10.92 18.34
CA TYR A 20 -10.80 10.34 17.69
C TYR A 20 -11.15 8.92 17.24
N VAL A 21 -11.39 8.74 15.95
CA VAL A 21 -11.48 7.40 15.36
C VAL A 21 -10.06 6.85 15.31
N GLU A 22 -9.74 5.91 16.20
CA GLU A 22 -8.48 5.19 16.14
C GLU A 22 -8.41 4.47 14.79
N ALA A 23 -7.49 4.92 13.92
CA ALA A 23 -7.27 4.28 12.64
C ALA A 23 -6.82 2.84 12.89
N LYS A 24 -7.67 1.88 12.51
CA LYS A 24 -7.33 0.46 12.66
C LYS A 24 -6.04 0.19 11.91
N LYS A 25 -5.05 -0.38 12.60
CA LYS A 25 -3.80 -0.81 11.98
C LYS A 25 -4.13 -1.85 10.90
N PRO A 26 -3.74 -1.62 9.63
CA PRO A 26 -4.01 -2.58 8.57
C PRO A 26 -3.17 -3.85 8.76
N ASN A 27 -3.71 -4.98 8.31
CA ASN A 27 -2.92 -6.19 8.12
C ASN A 27 -2.17 -6.09 6.79
N VAL A 28 -0.90 -6.47 6.77
CA VAL A 28 -0.07 -6.47 5.56
C VAL A 28 0.24 -7.91 5.18
N LEU A 29 -0.22 -8.32 4.00
CA LEU A 29 0.15 -9.60 3.38
C LEU A 29 1.12 -9.33 2.24
N PHE A 30 2.36 -9.83 2.37
CA PHE A 30 3.39 -9.73 1.33
C PHE A 30 3.52 -11.06 0.61
N ILE A 31 3.20 -11.10 -0.68
CA ILE A 31 3.31 -12.28 -1.54
C ILE A 31 4.48 -12.04 -2.50
N LEU A 32 5.46 -12.93 -2.48
CA LEU A 32 6.62 -12.92 -3.36
C LEU A 32 6.66 -14.23 -4.15
N VAL A 33 6.83 -14.14 -5.47
CA VAL A 33 6.95 -15.30 -6.36
C VAL A 33 8.39 -15.36 -6.89
N ASP A 34 8.99 -16.54 -6.85
CA ASP A 34 10.35 -16.76 -7.38
C ASP A 34 10.32 -16.88 -8.91
N ASP A 35 11.31 -16.30 -9.57
CA ASP A 35 11.54 -16.37 -11.02
C ASP A 35 10.36 -15.99 -11.94
N MET A 36 9.41 -15.17 -11.48
CA MET A 36 8.32 -14.66 -12.33
C MET A 36 8.81 -13.64 -13.37
N GLY A 37 8.58 -13.94 -14.64
CA GLY A 37 8.87 -13.06 -15.76
C GLY A 37 7.88 -11.89 -15.88
N ALA A 38 8.36 -10.77 -16.44
CA ALA A 38 7.58 -9.54 -16.58
C ALA A 38 6.33 -9.64 -17.47
N ARG A 39 6.17 -10.73 -18.24
CA ARG A 39 5.04 -10.97 -19.14
C ARG A 39 4.32 -12.29 -18.86
N ASP A 40 4.54 -12.88 -17.69
CA ASP A 40 4.00 -14.21 -17.39
C ASP A 40 2.52 -14.16 -16.96
N LEU A 41 2.04 -13.02 -16.46
CA LEU A 41 0.65 -12.84 -16.03
C LEU A 41 -0.25 -12.39 -17.20
N SER A 42 -1.52 -12.81 -17.20
CA SER A 42 -2.50 -12.40 -18.22
C SER A 42 -2.67 -10.88 -18.27
N ASN A 43 -2.74 -10.20 -17.12
CA ASN A 43 -2.79 -8.73 -17.08
C ASN A 43 -1.47 -8.03 -17.51
N GLU A 44 -0.36 -8.75 -17.66
CA GLU A 44 0.93 -8.22 -18.15
C GLU A 44 1.22 -8.62 -19.62
N GLY A 45 0.22 -9.17 -20.31
CA GLY A 45 0.30 -9.48 -21.74
C GLY A 45 0.61 -10.95 -22.07
N SER A 46 0.56 -11.85 -21.08
CA SER A 46 0.59 -13.29 -21.35
C SER A 46 -0.66 -13.69 -22.14
N ALA A 47 -0.45 -14.38 -23.27
CA ALA A 47 -1.53 -14.99 -24.06
C ALA A 47 -1.67 -16.50 -23.78
N PHE A 48 -0.79 -17.06 -22.96
CA PHE A 48 -0.72 -18.50 -22.69
C PHE A 48 -1.18 -18.85 -21.27
N TYR A 49 -0.82 -18.03 -20.27
CA TYR A 49 -1.16 -18.28 -18.87
C TYR A 49 -2.39 -17.48 -18.44
N GLU A 50 -3.27 -18.13 -17.71
CA GLU A 50 -4.41 -17.52 -17.04
C GLU A 50 -4.08 -17.26 -15.57
N SER A 51 -4.29 -16.04 -15.08
CA SER A 51 -4.10 -15.69 -13.67
C SER A 51 -5.26 -14.85 -13.10
N PRO A 52 -6.52 -15.34 -13.16
CA PRO A 52 -7.72 -14.54 -12.87
C PRO A 52 -7.75 -13.96 -11.46
N HIS A 53 -7.16 -14.65 -10.47
CA HIS A 53 -7.07 -14.13 -9.10
C HIS A 53 -6.07 -12.98 -8.95
N ILE A 54 -4.97 -13.02 -9.70
CA ILE A 54 -3.98 -11.93 -9.72
C ILE A 54 -4.52 -10.76 -10.53
N ASP A 55 -5.20 -11.03 -11.64
CA ASP A 55 -5.87 -10.01 -12.45
C ASP A 55 -6.90 -9.23 -11.62
N ARG A 56 -7.67 -9.91 -10.77
CA ARG A 56 -8.60 -9.26 -9.84
C ARG A 56 -7.88 -8.34 -8.84
N ILE A 57 -6.77 -8.78 -8.26
CA ILE A 57 -5.95 -7.96 -7.34
C ILE A 57 -5.42 -6.72 -8.06
N ALA A 58 -4.93 -6.88 -9.29
CA ALA A 58 -4.43 -5.77 -10.10
C ALA A 58 -5.53 -4.77 -10.47
N HIS A 59 -6.75 -5.24 -10.76
CA HIS A 59 -7.91 -4.40 -11.09
C HIS A 59 -8.47 -3.65 -9.88
N GLU A 60 -8.55 -4.29 -8.71
CA GLU A 60 -9.04 -3.66 -7.47
C GLU A 60 -7.99 -2.76 -6.79
N GLY A 61 -6.73 -2.84 -7.23
CA GLY A 61 -5.60 -2.18 -6.60
C GLY A 61 -4.80 -1.30 -7.57
N MET A 62 -3.48 -1.43 -7.49
CA MET A 62 -2.54 -0.65 -8.29
C MET A 62 -1.48 -1.58 -8.89
N LYS A 63 -1.10 -1.29 -10.14
CA LYS A 63 0.02 -1.94 -10.83
C LYS A 63 1.23 -1.01 -10.89
N PHE A 64 2.43 -1.60 -10.86
CA PHE A 64 3.69 -0.91 -11.05
C PHE A 64 4.40 -1.43 -12.31
N PRO A 65 4.13 -0.86 -13.51
CA PRO A 65 4.72 -1.35 -14.77
C PRO A 65 6.24 -1.17 -14.87
N ARG A 66 6.84 -0.44 -13.91
CA ARG A 66 8.29 -0.20 -13.79
C ARG A 66 8.79 -0.54 -12.38
N GLY A 67 8.43 -1.73 -11.89
CA GLY A 67 8.97 -2.30 -10.66
C GLY A 67 10.18 -3.19 -10.95
N TYR A 68 11.35 -2.82 -10.45
CA TYR A 68 12.60 -3.56 -10.69
C TYR A 68 13.08 -4.26 -9.41
N ALA A 69 13.54 -5.50 -9.55
CA ALA A 69 14.33 -6.15 -8.51
C ALA A 69 15.71 -5.46 -8.41
N THR A 70 16.27 -5.40 -7.20
CA THR A 70 17.61 -4.83 -6.97
C THR A 70 18.74 -5.72 -7.50
N CYS A 71 18.46 -7.01 -7.71
CA CYS A 71 19.39 -7.99 -8.26
C CYS A 71 18.63 -9.14 -8.93
N GLN A 72 19.25 -9.75 -9.94
CA GLN A 72 18.77 -10.92 -10.69
C GLN A 72 19.03 -12.27 -10.00
N VAL A 73 19.50 -12.28 -8.75
CA VAL A 73 19.76 -13.49 -7.97
C VAL A 73 18.87 -13.51 -6.74
N CYS A 74 18.30 -14.68 -6.43
CA CYS A 74 17.23 -14.82 -5.44
C CYS A 74 17.65 -14.33 -4.04
N SER A 75 18.81 -14.77 -3.54
CA SER A 75 19.30 -14.40 -2.20
C SER A 75 19.53 -12.90 -2.00
N PRO A 76 20.32 -12.19 -2.84
CA PRO A 76 20.51 -10.74 -2.70
C PRO A 76 19.22 -9.95 -2.95
N SER A 77 18.36 -10.37 -3.89
CA SER A 77 17.05 -9.74 -4.13
C SER A 77 16.16 -9.80 -2.87
N ARG A 78 16.05 -10.98 -2.25
CA ARG A 78 15.29 -11.16 -0.99
C ARG A 78 15.92 -10.39 0.18
N ALA A 79 17.26 -10.36 0.26
CA ALA A 79 17.95 -9.58 1.28
C ALA A 79 17.62 -8.08 1.16
N SER A 80 17.55 -7.54 -0.05
CA SER A 80 17.13 -6.15 -0.29
C SER A 80 15.69 -5.88 0.14
N ILE A 81 14.76 -6.79 -0.15
CA ILE A 81 13.35 -6.66 0.27
C ILE A 81 13.24 -6.62 1.80
N LEU A 82 13.96 -7.49 2.51
CA LEU A 82 13.89 -7.58 3.97
C LEU A 82 14.57 -6.40 4.69
N THR A 83 15.64 -5.87 4.11
CA THR A 83 16.49 -4.85 4.77
C THR A 83 16.26 -3.43 4.28
N GLY A 84 15.62 -3.26 3.12
CA GLY A 84 15.50 -1.97 2.44
C GLY A 84 16.83 -1.42 1.92
N LYS A 85 17.86 -2.27 1.76
CA LYS A 85 19.21 -1.87 1.32
C LYS A 85 19.56 -2.50 -0.04
N TYR A 86 20.44 -1.83 -0.79
CA TYR A 86 21.02 -2.42 -1.98
C TYR A 86 21.92 -3.62 -1.63
N PRO A 87 21.96 -4.65 -2.47
CA PRO A 87 22.92 -5.74 -2.31
C PRO A 87 24.34 -5.21 -2.57
N PRO A 88 25.37 -5.81 -1.94
CA PRO A 88 26.76 -5.48 -2.21
C PRO A 88 27.19 -5.82 -3.65
#